data_AF-A0A370CHW2-F1
#
_entry.id   AF-A0A370CHW2-F1
#
_cell.length_a   1.000
_cell.length_b   1.000
_cell.length_c   1.000
_cell.angle_alpha   90.00
_cell.angle_beta   90.00
_cell.angle_gamma   90.00
#
_symmetry.space_group_name_H-M   'P 1'
#
loop_
_entity.id
_entity.type
_entity.pdbx_description
1 polymer ?
#
loop_
_entity_poly.entity_id
_entity_poly.type
_entity_poly.pdbx_seq_one_letter_code
_entity_poly.pdbx_strand_id
1 'polypeptide(L)'
;MKKNSKRALKAKNKTDRPLEIQERANRLRFLRKMAHLSMKEFAQHCNLGLTTINYWEQGYSSVTERGAKKVCAAMREEGIECSAVWLMTGYGEQPKITDSSKLSKLNYQALESLSRQIINEKRSDYPMENMEIREELALFKKNYPEHLIHLIDNESMKPLYGAGDLVAGKKLTEKNMELAHGADCIVELEGGKLLLRRVKIAQVANNFDLYVINPDTCLEFPPLRNVKVLALAPIIRIWKPIKF
;
A
#
# COMPACT_ATOMS: atom_id res chain seq x y z
N MET A 1 56.50 -20.81 25.51
CA MET A 1 55.42 -20.17 26.31
C MET A 1 55.48 -18.68 26.01
N LYS A 2 54.48 -17.95 25.50
CA LYS A 2 53.03 -17.93 25.69
C LYS A 2 52.33 -17.66 24.35
N LYS A 3 51.22 -18.36 24.09
CA LYS A 3 50.38 -18.25 22.88
C LYS A 3 49.37 -17.11 23.01
N ASN A 4 49.11 -16.49 21.87
CA ASN A 4 47.97 -15.62 21.56
C ASN A 4 46.63 -16.18 22.08
N SER A 5 45.90 -15.39 22.87
CA SER A 5 44.50 -15.64 23.21
C SER A 5 43.72 -14.31 23.33
N LYS A 6 43.55 -13.63 22.20
CA LYS A 6 42.57 -12.55 22.02
C LYS A 6 41.96 -12.64 20.63
N ARG A 7 41.12 -13.66 20.39
CA ARG A 7 40.10 -13.71 19.30
C ARG A 7 39.39 -15.06 19.29
N ALA A 8 38.50 -15.26 20.25
CA ALA A 8 37.39 -16.20 20.14
C ALA A 8 36.39 -15.82 21.24
N LEU A 9 35.10 -16.00 20.98
CA LEU A 9 33.96 -15.73 21.86
C LEU A 9 33.33 -14.34 21.72
N LYS A 10 32.66 -14.13 20.58
CA LYS A 10 31.32 -13.51 20.55
C LYS A 10 30.57 -13.86 19.26
N ALA A 11 30.56 -15.15 18.91
CA ALA A 11 29.46 -15.71 18.13
C ALA A 11 28.40 -16.16 19.14
N LYS A 12 27.46 -15.28 19.49
CA LYS A 12 26.28 -15.68 20.27
C LYS A 12 25.25 -16.24 19.29
N ASN A 13 24.94 -17.51 19.48
CA ASN A 13 24.02 -18.33 18.70
C ASN A 13 22.64 -17.68 18.53
N LYS A 14 22.10 -17.82 17.32
CA LYS A 14 20.83 -17.25 16.83
C LYS A 14 19.68 -18.26 16.95
N THR A 15 19.65 -19.08 17.99
CA THR A 15 18.74 -20.24 18.08
C THR A 15 18.13 -20.33 19.47
N ASP A 16 16.80 -20.46 19.50
CA ASP A 16 15.85 -20.48 20.61
C ASP A 16 15.55 -19.16 21.33
N ARG A 17 14.74 -18.34 20.65
CA ARG A 17 13.89 -17.36 21.33
C ARG A 17 12.57 -18.06 21.70
N PRO A 18 12.00 -17.82 22.90
CA PRO A 18 10.71 -18.41 23.26
C PRO A 18 9.65 -18.10 22.20
N LEU A 19 8.98 -19.14 21.67
CA LEU A 19 7.94 -19.01 20.63
C LEU A 19 6.93 -17.91 20.97
N GLU A 20 6.55 -17.80 22.25
CA GLU A 20 5.63 -16.80 22.77
C GLU A 20 6.08 -15.34 22.57
N ILE A 21 7.39 -15.05 22.71
CA ILE A 21 7.93 -13.70 22.48
C ILE A 21 7.83 -13.35 20.99
N GLN A 22 8.11 -14.32 20.12
CA GLN A 22 8.04 -14.13 18.68
C GLN A 22 6.60 -13.92 18.20
N GLU A 23 5.63 -14.64 18.78
CA GLU A 23 4.20 -14.47 18.49
C GLU A 23 3.70 -13.09 18.92
N ARG A 24 4.07 -12.62 20.11
CA ARG A 24 3.77 -11.25 20.57
C ARG A 24 4.38 -10.19 19.66
N ALA A 25 5.64 -10.39 19.23
CA ALA A 25 6.33 -9.51 18.30
C ALA A 25 5.58 -9.41 16.94
N ASN A 26 5.11 -10.56 16.43
CA ASN A 26 4.37 -10.62 15.18
C ASN A 26 3.01 -9.90 15.28
N ARG A 27 2.28 -10.06 16.39
CA ARG A 27 1.01 -9.34 16.62
C ARG A 27 1.19 -7.83 16.75
N LEU A 28 2.25 -7.38 17.43
CA LEU A 28 2.57 -5.96 17.51
C LEU A 28 2.88 -5.37 16.12
N ARG A 29 3.71 -6.07 15.34
CA ARG A 29 4.05 -5.68 13.97
C ARG A 29 2.81 -5.67 13.07
N PHE A 30 1.89 -6.61 13.27
CA PHE A 30 0.61 -6.66 12.56
C PHE A 30 -0.21 -5.40 12.82
N LEU A 31 -0.39 -4.99 14.08
CA LEU A 31 -1.12 -3.76 14.43
C LEU A 31 -0.49 -2.51 13.81
N ARG A 32 0.83 -2.37 13.91
CA ARG A 32 1.52 -1.21 13.31
C ARG A 32 1.29 -1.12 11.81
N LYS A 33 1.38 -2.26 11.10
CA LYS A 33 1.12 -2.31 9.65
C LYS A 33 -0.33 -2.00 9.32
N MET A 34 -1.27 -2.45 10.16
CA MET A 34 -2.69 -2.16 10.02
C MET A 34 -3.00 -0.66 10.18
N ALA A 35 -2.25 0.05 11.02
CA ALA A 35 -2.32 1.51 11.17
C ALA A 35 -1.50 2.28 10.12
N HIS A 36 -0.79 1.59 9.20
CA HIS A 36 0.09 2.20 8.20
C HIS A 36 1.21 3.09 8.76
N LEU A 37 1.65 2.86 10.00
CA LEU A 37 2.68 3.64 10.66
C LEU A 37 4.08 3.03 10.46
N SER A 38 5.10 3.87 10.22
CA SER A 38 6.49 3.45 10.37
C SER A 38 6.79 3.10 11.83
N MET A 39 7.89 2.38 12.08
CA MET A 39 8.28 2.02 13.46
C MET A 39 8.52 3.26 14.34
N LYS A 40 9.06 4.34 13.76
CA LYS A 40 9.28 5.61 14.45
C LYS A 40 7.96 6.30 14.80
N GLU A 41 7.06 6.39 13.84
CA GLU A 41 5.75 7.03 14.02
C GLU A 41 4.88 6.23 14.98
N PHE A 42 4.88 4.91 14.87
CA PHE A 42 4.17 4.03 15.79
C PHE A 42 4.68 4.15 17.23
N ALA A 43 6.00 4.28 17.41
CA ALA A 43 6.59 4.52 18.73
C ALA A 43 6.15 5.87 19.31
N GLN A 44 6.17 6.93 18.48
CA GLN A 44 5.68 8.26 18.88
C GLN A 44 4.19 8.23 19.24
N HIS A 45 3.38 7.58 18.40
CA HIS A 45 1.93 7.46 18.57
C HIS A 45 1.56 6.68 19.84
N CYS A 46 2.27 5.58 20.12
CA CYS A 46 2.10 4.82 21.35
C CYS A 46 2.73 5.49 22.59
N ASN A 47 3.41 6.63 22.43
CA ASN A 47 4.23 7.28 23.45
C ASN A 47 5.20 6.29 24.13
N LEU A 48 6.01 5.64 23.28
CA LEU A 48 7.03 4.64 23.61
C LEU A 48 8.34 4.98 22.90
N GLY A 49 9.46 4.50 23.45
CA GLY A 49 10.77 4.68 22.81
C GLY A 49 10.88 3.86 21.52
N LEU A 50 11.50 4.44 20.48
CA LEU A 50 11.77 3.74 19.22
C LEU A 50 12.55 2.43 19.44
N THR A 51 13.56 2.46 20.32
CA THR A 51 14.34 1.27 20.70
C THR A 51 13.45 0.20 21.33
N THR A 52 12.45 0.59 22.13
CA THR A 52 11.50 -0.32 22.77
C THR A 52 10.64 -1.04 21.74
N ILE A 53 10.03 -0.29 20.80
CA ILE A 53 9.24 -0.90 19.72
C ILE A 53 10.10 -1.80 18.84
N ASN A 54 11.32 -1.36 18.48
CA ASN A 54 12.24 -2.18 17.71
C ASN A 54 12.57 -3.49 18.42
N TYR A 55 12.87 -3.43 19.72
CA TYR A 55 13.19 -4.64 20.49
C TYR A 55 11.99 -5.57 20.63
N TRP A 56 10.77 -5.03 20.77
CA TRP A 56 9.55 -5.82 20.80
C TRP A 56 9.24 -6.46 19.44
N GLU A 57 9.28 -5.72 18.34
CA GLU A 57 8.98 -6.25 17.02
C GLU A 57 10.04 -7.22 16.50
N GLN A 58 11.28 -7.07 16.92
CA GLN A 58 12.34 -8.02 16.60
C GLN A 58 12.33 -9.24 17.53
N GLY A 59 11.50 -9.25 18.59
CA GLY A 59 11.48 -10.33 19.58
C GLY A 59 12.75 -10.40 20.43
N TYR A 60 13.43 -9.27 20.64
CA TYR A 60 14.55 -9.14 21.61
C TYR A 60 14.05 -8.96 23.04
N SER A 61 12.86 -8.41 23.21
CA SER A 61 12.14 -8.35 24.49
C SER A 61 10.63 -8.51 24.26
N SER A 62 9.89 -8.84 25.32
CA SER A 62 8.45 -9.09 25.23
C SER A 62 7.64 -7.81 25.51
N VAL A 63 6.50 -7.68 24.84
CA VAL A 63 5.51 -6.64 25.13
C VAL A 63 5.02 -6.82 26.57
N THR A 64 5.02 -5.73 27.35
CA THR A 64 4.50 -5.73 28.71
C THR A 64 3.01 -5.39 28.70
N GLU A 65 2.25 -5.77 29.73
CA GLU A 65 0.83 -5.44 29.81
C GLU A 65 0.59 -3.91 29.76
N ARG A 66 1.44 -3.13 30.43
CA ARG A 66 1.41 -1.66 30.36
C ARG A 66 1.68 -1.15 28.94
N GLY A 67 2.64 -1.77 28.25
CA GLY A 67 2.93 -1.49 26.84
C GLY A 67 1.75 -1.83 25.93
N ALA A 68 1.13 -2.99 26.13
CA ALA A 68 -0.04 -3.43 25.37
C ALA A 68 -1.22 -2.47 25.55
N LYS A 69 -1.49 -2.00 26.77
CA LYS A 69 -2.53 -1.00 27.04
C LYS A 69 -2.29 0.32 26.29
N LYS A 70 -1.03 0.80 26.25
CA LYS A 70 -0.65 1.99 25.47
C LYS A 70 -0.87 1.79 23.97
N VAL A 71 -0.45 0.64 23.44
CA VAL A 71 -0.66 0.28 22.03
C VAL A 71 -2.14 0.23 21.70
N CYS A 72 -2.97 -0.45 22.50
CA CYS A 72 -4.41 -0.52 22.27
C CYS A 72 -5.10 0.85 22.33
N ALA A 73 -4.66 1.75 23.22
CA ALA A 73 -5.18 3.11 23.28
C ALA A 73 -4.85 3.89 21.99
N ALA A 74 -3.59 3.85 21.56
CA ALA A 74 -3.13 4.50 20.33
C ALA A 74 -3.81 3.93 19.08
N MET A 75 -4.04 2.62 19.02
CA MET A 75 -4.76 1.98 17.91
C MET A 75 -6.24 2.37 17.88
N ARG A 76 -6.87 2.57 19.03
CA ARG A 76 -8.25 3.07 19.09
C ARG A 76 -8.37 4.48 18.51
N GLU A 77 -7.37 5.33 18.71
CA GLU A 77 -7.30 6.66 18.09
C GLU A 77 -7.15 6.57 16.57
N GLU A 78 -6.46 5.56 16.07
CA GLU A 78 -6.35 5.21 14.64
C GLU A 78 -7.61 4.50 14.09
N GLY A 79 -8.69 4.41 14.87
CA GLY A 79 -9.92 3.71 14.45
C GLY A 79 -9.77 2.20 14.34
N ILE A 80 -8.79 1.61 15.03
CA ILE A 80 -8.54 0.17 15.12
C ILE A 80 -8.90 -0.31 16.53
N GLU A 81 -9.90 -1.18 16.63
CA GLU A 81 -10.24 -1.83 17.87
C GLU A 81 -9.33 -3.04 18.11
N CYS A 82 -8.65 -3.08 19.26
CA CYS A 82 -7.74 -4.16 19.66
C CYS A 82 -7.76 -4.34 21.18
N SER A 83 -7.71 -5.60 21.65
CA SER A 83 -7.59 -5.91 23.08
C SER A 83 -6.14 -6.21 23.48
N ALA A 84 -5.78 -5.85 24.73
CA ALA A 84 -4.47 -6.18 25.28
C ALA A 84 -4.30 -7.71 25.45
N VAL A 85 -5.41 -8.42 25.75
CA VAL A 85 -5.43 -9.89 25.84
C VAL A 85 -5.03 -10.52 24.52
N TRP A 86 -5.62 -10.08 23.40
CA TRP A 86 -5.25 -10.57 22.07
C TRP A 86 -3.80 -10.25 21.74
N LEU A 87 -3.34 -9.01 21.99
CA LEU A 87 -1.95 -8.63 21.69
C LEU A 87 -0.93 -9.46 22.50
N MET A 88 -1.24 -9.77 23.75
CA MET A 88 -0.35 -10.49 24.66
C MET A 88 -0.40 -12.01 24.51
N THR A 89 -1.57 -12.57 24.18
CA THR A 89 -1.79 -14.03 24.22
C THR A 89 -2.27 -14.61 22.88
N GLY A 90 -2.95 -13.81 22.06
CA GLY A 90 -3.56 -14.25 20.80
C GLY A 90 -4.98 -14.76 20.95
N TYR A 91 -5.46 -14.88 22.19
CA TYR A 91 -6.84 -15.25 22.49
C TYR A 91 -7.77 -14.03 22.44
N GLY A 92 -9.01 -14.27 22.01
CA GLY A 92 -10.04 -13.24 21.85
C GLY A 92 -10.15 -12.72 20.41
N GLU A 93 -10.90 -11.62 20.24
CA GLU A 93 -11.11 -11.02 18.92
C GLU A 93 -9.81 -10.44 18.35
N GLN A 94 -9.56 -10.76 17.08
CA GLN A 94 -8.51 -10.12 16.29
C GLN A 94 -8.84 -8.63 16.09
N PRO A 95 -7.82 -7.78 15.95
CA PRO A 95 -8.04 -6.36 15.76
C PRO A 95 -8.77 -6.09 14.44
N LYS A 96 -9.68 -5.12 14.47
CA LYS A 96 -10.54 -4.75 13.34
C LYS A 96 -10.56 -3.23 13.16
N ILE A 97 -10.62 -2.79 11.91
CA ILE A 97 -10.82 -1.37 11.59
C ILE A 97 -12.29 -1.07 11.85
N THR A 98 -12.56 -0.21 12.82
CA THR A 98 -13.92 0.27 13.16
C THR A 98 -14.22 1.61 12.50
N ASP A 99 -13.19 2.41 12.20
CA ASP A 99 -13.34 3.74 11.61
C ASP A 99 -12.12 4.10 10.76
N SER A 100 -12.20 3.83 9.45
CA SER A 100 -11.09 4.08 8.53
C SER A 100 -10.77 5.56 8.31
N SER A 101 -11.67 6.47 8.68
CA SER A 101 -11.45 7.92 8.54
C SER A 101 -10.44 8.47 9.54
N LYS A 102 -10.18 7.73 10.63
CA LYS A 102 -9.26 8.11 11.71
C LYS A 102 -7.82 7.66 11.49
N LEU A 103 -7.56 6.88 10.45
CA LEU A 103 -6.22 6.39 10.16
C LEU A 103 -5.33 7.57 9.74
N SER A 104 -4.44 8.00 10.63
CA SER A 104 -3.65 9.24 10.51
C SER A 104 -2.70 9.23 9.31
N LYS A 105 -2.35 8.02 8.83
CA LYS A 105 -1.54 7.80 7.63
C LYS A 105 -2.33 7.50 6.37
N LEU A 106 -3.64 7.28 6.46
CA LEU A 106 -4.52 7.34 5.29
C LEU A 106 -4.77 8.81 4.96
N ASN A 107 -3.74 9.47 4.44
CA ASN A 107 -3.91 10.82 3.92
C ASN A 107 -4.64 10.75 2.57
N TYR A 108 -5.97 10.68 2.63
CA TYR A 108 -6.81 10.79 1.44
C TYR A 108 -6.59 12.12 0.68
N GLN A 109 -6.03 13.17 1.33
CA GLN A 109 -5.66 14.42 0.64
C GLN A 109 -4.50 14.23 -0.35
N ALA A 110 -3.63 13.24 -0.15
CA ALA A 110 -2.64 12.88 -1.16
C ALA A 110 -3.28 12.16 -2.35
N LEU A 111 -4.39 11.44 -2.14
CA LEU A 111 -5.18 10.86 -3.23
C LEU A 111 -5.83 11.93 -4.11
N GLU A 112 -6.28 13.05 -3.51
CA GLU A 112 -6.79 14.23 -4.24
C GLU A 112 -5.72 14.79 -5.20
N SER A 113 -4.45 14.88 -4.76
CA SER A 113 -3.34 15.33 -5.61
C SER A 113 -2.95 14.32 -6.71
N LEU A 114 -3.17 13.03 -6.47
CA LEU A 114 -2.90 11.95 -7.44
C LEU A 114 -4.05 11.76 -8.44
N SER A 115 -5.26 12.14 -8.05
CA SER A 115 -6.42 12.09 -8.91
C SER A 115 -6.47 13.35 -9.78
N ARG A 116 -5.91 13.29 -10.98
CA ARG A 116 -6.32 14.26 -11.99
C ARG A 116 -7.82 14.04 -12.22
N GLN A 117 -8.63 15.08 -12.04
CA GLN A 117 -9.90 15.20 -12.76
C GLN A 117 -9.53 14.91 -14.22
N ILE A 118 -10.13 13.85 -14.78
CA ILE A 118 -10.20 13.49 -16.20
C ILE A 118 -9.14 14.23 -17.01
N ILE A 119 -8.14 13.53 -17.59
CA ILE A 119 -7.39 14.08 -18.74
C ILE A 119 -8.47 14.43 -19.77
N ASN A 120 -8.96 15.66 -19.66
CA ASN A 120 -10.01 16.21 -20.46
C ASN A 120 -9.37 16.14 -21.83
N GLU A 121 -10.03 15.52 -22.80
CA GLU A 121 -9.49 15.36 -24.15
C GLU A 121 -9.06 16.70 -24.79
N LYS A 122 -9.34 17.82 -24.10
CA LYS A 122 -8.95 19.20 -24.36
C LYS A 122 -7.62 19.68 -23.74
N ARG A 123 -6.95 18.96 -22.82
CA ARG A 123 -5.59 19.34 -22.35
C ARG A 123 -4.54 18.44 -22.99
N SER A 124 -3.95 18.98 -24.04
CA SER A 124 -2.86 18.49 -24.87
C SER A 124 -1.50 18.39 -24.16
N ASP A 125 -1.47 18.01 -22.88
CA ASP A 125 -0.27 18.17 -22.05
C ASP A 125 0.57 16.88 -21.92
N TYR A 126 0.31 15.86 -22.74
CA TYR A 126 1.40 14.93 -23.07
C TYR A 126 2.33 15.66 -24.03
N PRO A 127 3.66 15.52 -23.94
CA PRO A 127 4.59 16.02 -24.95
C PRO A 127 4.23 15.34 -26.27
N MET A 128 3.29 15.94 -26.98
CA MET A 128 2.68 15.39 -28.16
C MET A 128 3.64 15.58 -29.34
N GLU A 129 4.94 15.67 -29.10
CA GLU A 129 5.95 15.85 -30.14
C GLU A 129 6.22 14.53 -30.88
N ASN A 130 5.86 13.39 -30.27
CA ASN A 130 6.07 12.08 -30.89
C ASN A 130 4.88 11.68 -31.78
N MET A 131 5.05 11.84 -33.10
CA MET A 131 4.05 11.52 -34.12
C MET A 131 3.61 10.05 -34.10
N GLU A 132 4.52 9.12 -33.81
CA GLU A 132 4.23 7.68 -33.76
C GLU A 132 3.25 7.34 -32.63
N ILE A 133 3.48 7.89 -31.43
CA ILE A 133 2.58 7.71 -30.29
C ILE A 133 1.19 8.27 -30.60
N ARG A 134 1.09 9.41 -31.32
CA ARG A 134 -0.21 9.99 -31.71
C ARG A 134 -1.00 9.05 -32.62
N GLU A 135 -0.36 8.48 -33.62
CA GLU A 135 -1.01 7.59 -34.59
C GLU A 135 -1.48 6.30 -33.94
N GLU A 136 -0.63 5.69 -33.11
CA GLU A 136 -1.01 4.50 -32.34
C GLU A 136 -2.16 4.78 -31.37
N LEU A 137 -2.15 5.93 -30.71
CA LEU A 137 -3.21 6.34 -29.80
C LEU A 137 -4.53 6.53 -30.55
N ALA A 138 -4.51 7.14 -31.73
CA ALA A 138 -5.69 7.30 -32.57
C ALA A 138 -6.26 5.93 -33.00
N LEU A 139 -5.39 4.99 -33.38
CA LEU A 139 -5.79 3.63 -33.70
C LEU A 139 -6.39 2.90 -32.48
N PHE A 140 -5.78 3.08 -31.30
CA PHE A 140 -6.27 2.49 -30.06
C PHE A 140 -7.68 3.00 -29.72
N LYS A 141 -7.89 4.32 -29.75
CA LYS A 141 -9.19 4.96 -29.50
C LYS A 141 -10.26 4.46 -30.47
N LYS A 142 -9.91 4.27 -31.74
CA LYS A 142 -10.82 3.71 -32.76
C LYS A 142 -11.21 2.26 -32.46
N ASN A 143 -10.25 1.45 -32.02
CA ASN A 143 -10.49 0.02 -31.75
C ASN A 143 -11.19 -0.24 -30.41
N TYR A 144 -11.04 0.67 -29.44
CA TYR A 144 -11.64 0.56 -28.11
C TYR A 144 -12.41 1.84 -27.78
N PRO A 145 -13.68 1.98 -28.21
CA PRO A 145 -14.49 3.17 -27.93
C PRO A 145 -14.62 3.45 -26.43
N GLU A 146 -14.83 2.39 -25.65
CA GLU A 146 -14.84 2.41 -24.18
C GLU A 146 -13.43 2.11 -23.66
N HIS A 147 -12.65 3.16 -23.43
CA HIS A 147 -11.27 3.07 -22.97
C HIS A 147 -10.96 4.05 -21.85
N LEU A 148 -9.88 3.78 -21.12
CA LEU A 148 -9.22 4.76 -20.27
C LEU A 148 -7.76 4.88 -20.71
N ILE A 149 -7.25 6.11 -20.68
CA ILE A 149 -5.84 6.46 -20.91
C ILE A 149 -5.36 7.26 -19.70
N HIS A 150 -4.15 6.97 -19.23
CA HIS A 150 -3.57 7.63 -18.07
C HIS A 150 -2.07 7.88 -18.28
N LEU A 151 -1.63 9.11 -18.03
CA LEU A 151 -0.21 9.47 -17.97
C LEU A 151 0.28 9.28 -16.54
N ILE A 152 1.32 8.46 -16.37
CA ILE A 152 1.90 8.18 -15.06
C ILE A 152 2.81 9.35 -14.69
N ASP A 153 2.56 9.98 -13.54
CA ASP A 153 3.32 11.12 -13.03
C ASP A 153 3.98 10.86 -11.66
N ASN A 154 3.88 9.63 -11.18
CA ASN A 154 4.40 9.22 -9.88
C ASN A 154 5.05 7.83 -9.96
N GLU A 155 5.61 7.40 -8.84
CA GLU A 155 6.42 6.20 -8.77
C GLU A 155 5.69 5.00 -8.17
N SER A 156 4.37 5.08 -7.95
CA SER A 156 3.62 4.04 -7.24
C SER A 156 3.61 2.66 -7.94
N MET A 157 3.85 2.63 -9.25
CA MET A 157 3.74 1.42 -10.07
C MET A 157 5.07 0.93 -10.66
N LYS A 158 6.21 1.43 -10.15
CA LYS A 158 7.53 0.82 -10.41
C LYS A 158 7.59 -0.63 -9.90
N PRO A 159 8.43 -1.51 -10.47
CA PRO A 159 9.34 -1.25 -11.58
C PRO A 159 8.68 -1.37 -12.97
N LEU A 160 7.43 -1.83 -13.04
CA LEU A 160 6.79 -2.16 -14.32
C LEU A 160 6.39 -0.90 -15.11
N TYR A 161 5.98 0.14 -14.39
CA TYR A 161 5.52 1.39 -14.97
C TYR A 161 6.26 2.56 -14.32
N GLY A 162 6.75 3.50 -15.14
CA GLY A 162 7.51 4.65 -14.68
C GLY A 162 6.82 5.97 -14.95
N ALA A 163 7.20 7.01 -14.21
CA ALA A 163 6.79 8.37 -14.51
C ALA A 163 7.18 8.76 -15.96
N GLY A 164 6.21 9.33 -16.67
CA GLY A 164 6.24 9.64 -18.10
C GLY A 164 5.55 8.61 -18.98
N ASP A 165 5.37 7.36 -18.54
CA ASP A 165 4.70 6.35 -19.35
C ASP A 165 3.21 6.70 -19.54
N LEU A 166 2.71 6.48 -20.76
CA LEU A 166 1.29 6.56 -21.08
C LEU A 166 0.72 5.15 -21.13
N VAL A 167 -0.33 4.88 -20.37
CA VAL A 167 -0.97 3.55 -20.33
C VAL A 167 -2.40 3.63 -20.78
N ALA A 168 -2.88 2.55 -21.41
CA ALA A 168 -4.28 2.44 -21.81
C ALA A 168 -4.86 1.04 -21.61
N GLY A 169 -6.17 1.03 -21.37
CA GLY A 169 -6.96 -0.16 -21.13
C GLY A 169 -8.36 -0.05 -21.72
N LYS A 170 -8.97 -1.21 -22.02
CA LYS A 170 -10.40 -1.27 -22.32
C LYS A 170 -11.20 -1.13 -21.03
N LYS A 171 -12.19 -0.25 -21.00
CA LYS A 171 -13.03 0.01 -19.84
C LYS A 171 -13.93 -1.21 -19.55
N LEU A 172 -13.94 -1.63 -18.29
CA LEU A 172 -14.80 -2.66 -17.71
C LEU A 172 -15.71 -1.98 -16.69
N THR A 173 -16.99 -2.30 -16.76
CA THR A 173 -18.05 -1.79 -15.87
C THR A 173 -18.85 -2.94 -15.29
N GLU A 174 -19.54 -2.67 -14.18
CA GLU A 174 -20.44 -3.60 -13.49
C GLU A 174 -19.81 -5.00 -13.27
N LYS A 175 -20.52 -6.06 -13.66
CA LYS A 175 -20.12 -7.46 -13.46
C LYS A 175 -18.80 -7.82 -14.14
N ASN A 176 -18.41 -7.10 -15.19
CA ASN A 176 -17.17 -7.39 -15.91
C ASN A 176 -15.92 -6.94 -15.15
N MET A 177 -16.07 -6.09 -14.13
CA MET A 177 -14.93 -5.60 -13.34
C MET A 177 -14.24 -6.73 -12.56
N GLU A 178 -14.92 -7.84 -12.26
CA GLU A 178 -14.33 -9.01 -11.60
C GLU A 178 -13.21 -9.66 -12.44
N LEU A 179 -13.28 -9.53 -13.77
CA LEU A 179 -12.24 -10.02 -14.70
C LEU A 179 -10.89 -9.33 -14.49
N ALA A 180 -10.87 -8.17 -13.83
CA ALA A 180 -9.64 -7.43 -13.52
C ALA A 180 -8.91 -7.95 -12.27
N HIS A 181 -9.39 -9.04 -11.63
CA HIS A 181 -8.74 -9.59 -10.45
C HIS A 181 -7.26 -9.92 -10.71
N GLY A 182 -6.37 -9.29 -9.94
CA GLY A 182 -4.93 -9.46 -10.03
C GLY A 182 -4.25 -8.61 -11.11
N ALA A 183 -5.01 -7.92 -11.96
CA ALA A 183 -4.46 -7.10 -13.04
C ALA A 183 -4.06 -5.70 -12.55
N ASP A 184 -3.06 -5.13 -13.22
CA ASP A 184 -2.70 -3.72 -13.10
C ASP A 184 -3.67 -2.90 -13.96
N CYS A 185 -4.39 -1.97 -13.34
CA CYS A 185 -5.51 -1.27 -13.96
C CYS A 185 -5.39 0.25 -13.81
N ILE A 186 -5.93 0.96 -14.80
CA ILE A 186 -6.42 2.33 -14.63
C ILE A 186 -7.78 2.21 -13.92
N VAL A 187 -7.88 2.80 -12.74
CA VAL A 187 -9.05 2.74 -11.87
C VAL A 187 -9.76 4.08 -11.93
N GLU A 188 -11.04 4.08 -12.28
CA GLU A 188 -11.89 5.26 -12.26
C GLU A 188 -12.74 5.26 -10.99
N LEU A 189 -12.53 6.26 -10.13
CA LEU A 189 -13.30 6.48 -8.91
C LEU A 189 -14.40 7.53 -9.12
N GLU A 190 -15.27 7.68 -8.11
CA GLU A 190 -16.24 8.78 -8.05
C GLU A 190 -15.56 10.16 -8.23
N GLY A 191 -16.25 11.06 -8.94
CA GLY A 191 -15.70 12.37 -9.30
C GLY A 191 -14.76 12.37 -10.51
N GLY A 192 -14.69 11.29 -11.29
CA GLY A 192 -13.89 11.21 -12.52
C GLY A 192 -12.38 11.12 -12.27
N LYS A 193 -12.02 10.61 -11.09
CA LYS A 193 -10.65 10.51 -10.60
C LYS A 193 -10.00 9.23 -11.11
N LEU A 194 -8.84 9.37 -11.76
CA LEU A 194 -8.08 8.22 -12.27
C LEU A 194 -6.84 7.95 -11.42
N LEU A 195 -6.56 6.67 -11.18
CA LEU A 195 -5.36 6.20 -10.50
C LEU A 195 -4.90 4.85 -11.05
N LEU A 196 -3.60 4.58 -10.97
CA LEU A 196 -3.02 3.32 -11.44
C LEU A 196 -2.74 2.38 -10.27
N ARG A 197 -3.39 1.22 -10.22
CA ARG A 197 -3.26 0.26 -9.11
C ARG A 197 -3.44 -1.18 -9.60
N ARG A 198 -2.83 -2.11 -8.88
CA ARG A 198 -3.19 -3.53 -8.96
C ARG A 198 -4.50 -3.77 -8.25
N VAL A 199 -5.43 -4.46 -8.89
CA VAL A 199 -6.77 -4.69 -8.36
C VAL A 199 -6.88 -6.07 -7.75
N LYS A 200 -7.56 -6.19 -6.62
CA LYS A 200 -8.09 -7.46 -6.10
C LYS A 200 -9.55 -7.28 -5.73
N ILE A 201 -10.34 -8.34 -5.90
CA ILE A 201 -11.73 -8.39 -5.45
C ILE A 201 -11.72 -8.31 -3.90
N ALA A 202 -12.54 -7.41 -3.35
CA ALA A 202 -12.70 -7.27 -1.90
C ALA A 202 -13.73 -8.27 -1.36
N GLN A 203 -13.90 -8.31 -0.03
CA GLN A 203 -14.91 -9.16 0.61
C GLN A 203 -16.35 -8.65 0.38
N VAL A 204 -16.51 -7.34 0.15
CA VAL A 204 -17.81 -6.74 -0.15
C VAL A 204 -18.03 -6.79 -1.67
N ALA A 205 -19.23 -7.22 -2.06
CA ALA A 205 -19.61 -7.26 -3.47
C ALA A 205 -19.45 -5.90 -4.15
N ASN A 206 -18.92 -5.90 -5.37
CA ASN A 206 -18.63 -4.72 -6.19
C ASN A 206 -17.59 -3.74 -5.64
N ASN A 207 -16.86 -4.10 -4.57
CA ASN A 207 -15.74 -3.32 -4.07
C ASN A 207 -14.40 -4.01 -4.35
N PHE A 208 -13.35 -3.21 -4.38
CA PHE A 208 -12.02 -3.65 -4.75
C PHE A 208 -10.95 -3.15 -3.78
N ASP A 209 -9.94 -3.99 -3.58
CA ASP A 209 -8.70 -3.61 -2.93
C ASP A 209 -7.68 -3.18 -4.01
N LEU A 210 -7.09 -2.00 -3.83
CA LEU A 210 -6.23 -1.35 -4.81
C LEU A 210 -4.81 -1.21 -4.24
N TYR A 211 -3.84 -1.86 -4.86
CA TYR A 211 -2.47 -1.95 -4.38
C TYR A 211 -1.52 -1.18 -5.29
N VAL A 212 -0.48 -0.63 -4.69
CA VAL A 212 0.72 -0.23 -5.41
C VAL A 212 1.66 -1.42 -5.55
N ILE A 213 2.48 -1.41 -6.59
CA ILE A 213 3.44 -2.48 -6.85
C ILE A 213 4.89 -2.05 -6.60
N ASN A 214 5.14 -0.75 -6.38
CA ASN A 214 6.47 -0.28 -6.03
C ASN A 214 6.78 -0.56 -4.54
N PRO A 215 7.74 -1.45 -4.23
CA PRO A 215 8.10 -1.77 -2.84
C PRO A 215 8.70 -0.56 -2.10
N ASP A 216 9.35 0.36 -2.80
CA ASP A 216 10.06 1.51 -2.23
C ASP A 216 9.11 2.65 -1.84
N THR A 217 7.95 2.74 -2.51
CA THR A 217 6.93 3.78 -2.26
C THR A 217 5.62 3.22 -1.71
N CYS A 218 5.57 1.90 -1.39
CA CYS A 218 4.45 1.24 -0.69
C CYS A 218 3.98 1.99 0.56
N LEU A 219 4.89 2.73 1.22
CA LEU A 219 4.60 3.50 2.43
C LEU A 219 4.01 4.88 2.14
N GLU A 220 4.34 5.48 1.00
CA GLU A 220 3.78 6.76 0.54
C GLU A 220 2.40 6.58 -0.08
N PHE A 221 2.15 5.40 -0.67
CA PHE A 221 0.90 5.07 -1.34
C PHE A 221 0.30 3.79 -0.77
N PRO A 222 -0.43 3.85 0.36
CA PRO A 222 -0.96 2.65 1.00
C PRO A 222 -1.99 1.94 0.11
N PRO A 223 -2.13 0.61 0.24
CA PRO A 223 -3.22 -0.10 -0.39
C PRO A 223 -4.58 0.44 0.07
N LEU A 224 -5.45 0.77 -0.88
CA LEU A 224 -6.81 1.20 -0.59
C LEU A 224 -7.68 -0.04 -0.49
N ARG A 225 -8.48 -0.16 0.57
CA ARG A 225 -9.29 -1.35 0.82
C ARG A 225 -10.76 -1.06 0.64
N ASN A 226 -11.49 -2.06 0.14
CA ASN A 226 -12.93 -2.02 0.05
C ASN A 226 -13.46 -0.75 -0.67
N VAL A 227 -12.79 -0.36 -1.75
CA VAL A 227 -13.09 0.87 -2.50
C VAL A 227 -14.17 0.58 -3.54
N LYS A 228 -15.18 1.45 -3.59
CA LYS A 228 -16.15 1.47 -4.67
C LYS A 228 -15.52 2.10 -5.91
N VAL A 229 -15.59 1.38 -7.02
CA VAL A 229 -14.98 1.76 -8.30
C VAL A 229 -16.07 1.94 -9.35
N LEU A 230 -15.97 2.98 -10.18
CA LEU A 230 -16.90 3.21 -11.29
C LEU A 230 -16.55 2.34 -12.49
N ALA A 231 -15.26 2.25 -12.80
CA ALA A 231 -14.75 1.40 -13.88
C ALA A 231 -13.30 0.99 -13.66
N LEU A 232 -12.93 -0.12 -14.27
CA LEU A 232 -11.57 -0.62 -14.33
C LEU A 232 -11.13 -0.76 -15.77
N ALA A 233 -9.90 -0.37 -16.09
CA ALA A 233 -9.31 -0.66 -17.39
C ALA A 233 -7.97 -1.36 -17.19
N PRO A 234 -7.94 -2.71 -17.29
CA PRO A 234 -6.69 -3.47 -17.28
C PRO A 234 -5.74 -2.91 -18.33
N ILE A 235 -4.49 -2.69 -17.95
CA ILE A 235 -3.50 -2.10 -18.84
C ILE A 235 -3.16 -3.13 -19.93
N ILE A 236 -3.47 -2.79 -21.18
CA ILE A 236 -3.16 -3.63 -22.35
C ILE A 236 -2.19 -2.95 -23.32
N ARG A 237 -1.94 -1.64 -23.15
CA ARG A 237 -0.97 -0.87 -23.93
C ARG A 237 -0.20 0.10 -23.04
N ILE A 238 1.07 0.28 -23.38
CA ILE A 238 2.01 1.18 -22.72
C ILE A 238 2.82 1.87 -23.82
N TRP A 239 2.86 3.19 -23.82
CA TRP A 239 3.76 3.99 -24.63
C TRP A 239 4.78 4.66 -23.71
N LYS A 240 6.06 4.49 -24.03
CA LYS A 240 7.14 5.13 -23.29
C LYS A 240 7.64 6.32 -24.07
N PRO A 241 7.67 7.54 -23.50
CA PRO A 241 8.28 8.68 -24.17
C PRO A 241 9.75 8.37 -24.40
N ILE A 242 10.26 8.71 -25.59
CA ILE A 242 11.66 8.50 -25.90
C ILE A 242 12.48 9.42 -25.00
N LYS A 243 13.25 8.84 -24.08
CA LYS A 243 14.20 9.55 -23.22
C LYS A 243 15.55 9.49 -23.92
N PHE A 244 15.88 10.52 -24.70
CA PHE A 244 17.25 10.74 -25.18
C PHE A 244 18.02 11.57 -24.15
#